data_AF-A0A973KZC0-F1
#
_entry.id   AF-A0A973KZC0-F1
#
_cell.length_a   1.000
_cell.length_b   1.000
_cell.length_c   1.000
_cell.angle_alpha   90.00
_cell.angle_beta   90.00
_cell.angle_gamma   90.00
#
_symmetry.space_group_name_H-M   'P 1'
#
loop_
_entity.id
_entity.type
_entity.pdbx_description
1 polymer ?
#
loop_
_entity_poly.entity_id
_entity_poly.type
_entity_poly.pdbx_seq_one_letter_code
_entity_poly.pdbx_strand_id
1 'polypeptide(L)'
;MPNLPEAGSTAVNPVVPGFHPDPTICRVGEDYYLACSSFEYYPGVPVFHSRDLVHWTQIGNALDRPGQLRLPLDAPASGGIYAPTLRHHDGRFHLIVTNVSDGGNLLVTATDPAGPWSDPVPLPDVPGIDPDLAWDEDGTCWCTVAGVAQMRIDPATGKVLDEPRPVWSGTPGAAAPEAPHLYRIGGHWYLMIAEGGTERGHCVSIARGPSPQGPFEPCPANPVLSHRSTNRPVQNTGHADLVQAPDGSWWMVLLGVRPQGGTPGWHVLGRETFLAPVTWEDGWPVVGEVGLELPDVPWPLVPGPAPAVRDDFDGPELRHSWVSLHDRPAAHYSTGDRPGWLTLRARAASLDEPGVVLLARRQQHLAFRAQAKADAAAGTGGLTVRLD
;
A
#
# COMPACT_ATOMS: atom_id res chain seq x y z
N MET A 1 -20.96 14.65 -39.53
CA MET A 1 -20.06 13.49 -39.62
C MET A 1 -20.06 12.84 -38.25
N PRO A 2 -20.45 11.57 -38.11
CA PRO A 2 -20.37 10.92 -36.81
C PRO A 2 -18.89 10.67 -36.51
N ASN A 3 -18.43 11.18 -35.36
CA ASN A 3 -17.10 10.89 -34.85
C ASN A 3 -16.97 9.37 -34.71
N LEU A 4 -15.95 8.83 -35.37
CA LEU A 4 -15.44 7.49 -35.09
C LEU A 4 -15.08 7.42 -33.60
N PRO A 5 -15.35 6.30 -32.91
CA PRO A 5 -14.83 6.09 -31.56
C PRO A 5 -13.30 6.17 -31.62
N GLU A 6 -12.70 6.99 -30.77
CA GLU A 6 -11.26 6.96 -30.54
C GLU A 6 -10.86 5.53 -30.19
N ALA A 7 -9.80 5.04 -30.83
CA ALA A 7 -9.26 3.71 -30.58
C ALA A 7 -8.98 3.56 -29.07
N GLY A 8 -9.67 2.60 -28.45
CA GLY A 8 -9.64 2.38 -27.00
C GLY A 8 -8.21 2.20 -26.50
N SER A 9 -7.77 3.07 -25.60
CA SER A 9 -6.61 2.78 -24.76
C SER A 9 -7.05 1.72 -23.76
N THR A 10 -6.63 0.48 -23.95
CA THR A 10 -6.79 -0.56 -22.94
C THR A 10 -5.98 -0.16 -21.71
N ALA A 11 -6.68 0.04 -20.58
CA ALA A 11 -6.03 0.28 -19.30
C ALA A 11 -5.20 -0.97 -18.91
N VAL A 12 -4.08 -0.76 -18.22
CA VAL A 12 -3.12 -1.84 -17.93
C VAL A 12 -2.88 -2.00 -16.44
N ASN A 13 -2.63 -3.25 -16.07
CA ASN A 13 -2.17 -3.66 -14.75
C ASN A 13 -0.65 -3.95 -14.80
N PRO A 14 0.08 -3.76 -13.69
CA PRO A 14 -0.37 -3.13 -12.44
C PRO A 14 -0.64 -1.63 -12.59
N VAL A 15 -1.67 -1.12 -11.91
CA VAL A 15 -2.03 0.31 -11.89
C VAL A 15 -1.03 1.15 -11.10
N VAL A 16 -0.32 0.54 -10.14
CA VAL A 16 0.88 1.14 -9.50
C VAL A 16 2.04 0.12 -9.56
N PRO A 17 2.95 0.24 -10.54
CA PRO A 17 4.04 -0.73 -10.75
C PRO A 17 5.20 -0.56 -9.77
N GLY A 18 6.02 -1.62 -9.66
CA GLY A 18 7.15 -1.69 -8.74
C GLY A 18 6.72 -1.92 -7.29
N PHE A 19 7.65 -1.74 -6.35
CA PHE A 19 7.47 -2.02 -4.93
C PHE A 19 6.41 -1.12 -4.26
N HIS A 20 5.14 -1.46 -4.47
CA HIS A 20 3.94 -0.87 -3.89
C HIS A 20 3.02 -1.97 -3.34
N PRO A 21 3.50 -2.71 -2.31
CA PRO A 21 2.73 -3.74 -1.62
C PRO A 21 1.58 -3.20 -0.78
N ASP A 22 0.71 -4.12 -0.38
CA ASP A 22 -0.30 -3.93 0.67
C ASP A 22 -1.15 -2.67 0.43
N PRO A 23 -1.80 -2.55 -0.75
CA PRO A 23 -2.54 -1.36 -1.12
C PRO A 23 -3.83 -1.24 -0.32
N THR A 24 -4.02 -0.10 0.34
CA THR A 24 -5.29 0.32 0.93
C THR A 24 -5.85 1.49 0.14
N ILE A 25 -7.17 1.58 0.01
CA ILE A 25 -7.85 2.60 -0.79
C ILE A 25 -8.97 3.29 -0.01
N CYS A 26 -9.11 4.59 -0.26
CA CYS A 26 -10.19 5.39 0.29
C CYS A 26 -10.74 6.34 -0.79
N ARG A 27 -12.06 6.37 -0.95
CA ARG A 27 -12.76 7.32 -1.82
C ARG A 27 -13.32 8.47 -0.99
N VAL A 28 -13.09 9.70 -1.42
CA VAL A 28 -13.70 10.91 -0.86
C VAL A 28 -14.31 11.73 -2.01
N GLY A 29 -15.63 11.66 -2.15
CA GLY A 29 -16.33 12.28 -3.28
C GLY A 29 -15.95 11.62 -4.61
N GLU A 30 -15.32 12.39 -5.51
CA GLU A 30 -14.84 11.93 -6.82
C GLU A 30 -13.35 11.55 -6.82
N ASP A 31 -12.67 11.76 -5.69
CA ASP A 31 -11.23 11.55 -5.57
C ASP A 31 -10.94 10.23 -4.82
N TYR A 32 -9.91 9.53 -5.29
CA TYR A 32 -9.45 8.26 -4.76
C TYR A 32 -8.04 8.41 -4.22
N TYR A 33 -7.79 7.85 -3.04
CA TYR A 33 -6.50 7.88 -2.39
C TYR A 33 -6.03 6.47 -2.07
N LEU A 34 -4.76 6.20 -2.32
CA LEU A 34 -4.16 4.88 -2.10
C LEU A 34 -2.87 5.01 -1.31
N ALA A 35 -2.65 4.09 -0.37
CA ALA A 35 -1.40 4.00 0.37
C ALA A 35 -0.83 2.58 0.33
N CYS A 36 0.50 2.47 0.44
CA CYS A 36 1.21 1.19 0.40
C CYS A 36 2.20 1.06 1.57
N SER A 37 2.56 -0.17 1.93
CA SER A 37 3.63 -0.41 2.90
C SER A 37 5.01 -0.01 2.33
N SER A 38 5.99 0.19 3.23
CA SER A 38 7.27 0.82 2.85
C SER A 38 8.51 0.28 3.55
N PHE A 39 8.33 -0.61 4.53
CA PHE A 39 9.42 -1.35 5.17
C PHE A 39 10.53 -0.44 5.72
N GLU A 40 11.80 -0.71 5.40
CA GLU A 40 12.98 0.04 5.83
C GLU A 40 13.15 1.43 5.16
N TYR A 41 12.25 1.82 4.26
CA TYR A 41 12.41 3.02 3.44
C TYR A 41 11.77 4.26 4.08
N TYR A 42 12.50 5.37 4.01
CA TYR A 42 12.05 6.70 4.42
C TYR A 42 11.98 7.65 3.20
N PRO A 43 10.99 8.56 3.09
CA PRO A 43 9.78 8.64 3.91
C PRO A 43 8.89 7.39 3.74
N GLY A 44 8.13 7.08 4.78
CA GLY A 44 7.28 5.90 4.83
C GLY A 44 5.85 6.17 4.35
N VAL A 45 5.21 5.11 3.86
CA VAL A 45 3.81 5.08 3.39
C VAL A 45 3.56 6.09 2.25
N PRO A 46 3.93 5.77 1.00
CA PRO A 46 3.61 6.63 -0.14
C PRO A 46 2.10 6.76 -0.31
N VAL A 47 1.63 7.99 -0.54
CA VAL A 47 0.21 8.30 -0.75
C VAL A 47 0.00 8.74 -2.19
N PHE A 48 -0.98 8.12 -2.85
CA PHE A 48 -1.35 8.37 -4.25
C PHE A 48 -2.74 8.96 -4.36
N HIS A 49 -2.98 9.69 -5.43
CA HIS A 49 -4.28 10.23 -5.82
C HIS A 49 -4.66 9.79 -7.23
N SER A 50 -5.94 9.52 -7.44
CA SER A 50 -6.55 9.22 -8.73
C SER A 50 -7.98 9.76 -8.81
N ARG A 51 -8.49 9.93 -10.03
CA ARG A 51 -9.92 10.19 -10.33
C ARG A 51 -10.57 9.08 -11.15
N ASP A 52 -9.82 8.04 -11.51
CA ASP A 52 -10.27 7.00 -12.43
C ASP A 52 -9.84 5.59 -12.02
N LEU A 53 -9.21 5.41 -10.84
CA LEU A 53 -8.63 4.16 -10.32
C LEU A 53 -7.49 3.55 -11.15
N VAL A 54 -7.18 4.10 -12.32
CA VAL A 54 -6.21 3.55 -13.27
C VAL A 54 -4.92 4.36 -13.23
N HIS A 55 -5.02 5.69 -13.30
CA HIS A 55 -3.89 6.59 -13.30
C HIS A 55 -3.69 7.18 -11.90
N TRP A 56 -2.51 6.90 -11.33
CA TRP A 56 -2.17 7.30 -9.98
C TRP A 56 -0.99 8.26 -9.97
N THR A 57 -1.12 9.36 -9.23
CA THR A 57 -0.03 10.31 -8.97
C THR A 57 0.35 10.24 -7.50
N GLN A 58 1.62 10.02 -7.18
CA GLN A 58 2.08 10.12 -5.80
C GLN A 58 2.05 11.59 -5.35
N ILE A 59 1.23 11.88 -4.33
CA ILE A 59 1.01 13.24 -3.80
C ILE A 59 1.78 13.52 -2.51
N GLY A 60 2.36 12.48 -1.90
CA GLY A 60 3.10 12.63 -0.64
C GLY A 60 3.50 11.30 -0.04
N ASN A 61 3.85 11.34 1.25
CA ASN A 61 4.08 10.19 2.10
C ASN A 61 3.50 10.50 3.49
N ALA A 62 2.83 9.54 4.13
CA ALA A 62 2.15 9.81 5.40
C ALA A 62 3.14 9.96 6.58
N LEU A 63 4.28 9.27 6.50
CA LEU A 63 5.33 9.25 7.52
C LEU A 63 6.60 9.89 6.97
N ASP A 64 6.62 11.21 6.90
CA ASP A 64 7.65 11.99 6.22
C ASP A 64 8.54 12.85 7.13
N ARG A 65 8.32 12.79 8.45
CA ARG A 65 9.12 13.48 9.47
C ARG A 65 9.80 12.52 10.45
N PRO A 66 10.99 12.87 10.98
CA PRO A 66 11.69 12.05 11.98
C PRO A 66 10.88 11.76 13.26
N GLY A 67 9.98 12.68 13.65
CA GLY A 67 9.10 12.48 14.80
C GLY A 67 7.96 11.48 14.57
N GLN A 68 7.66 11.16 13.31
CA GLN A 68 6.62 10.18 12.94
C GLN A 68 7.20 8.78 12.72
N LEU A 69 8.41 8.70 12.16
CA LEU A 69 9.01 7.45 11.71
C LEU A 69 10.43 7.29 12.23
N ARG A 70 10.59 6.32 13.11
CA ARG A 70 11.88 5.83 13.54
C ARG A 70 12.10 4.43 12.96
N LEU A 71 13.14 4.33 12.13
CA LEU A 71 13.63 3.06 11.58
C LEU A 71 15.04 2.84 12.14
N PRO A 72 15.27 1.83 13.01
CA PRO A 72 16.60 1.49 13.49
C PRO A 72 17.57 1.17 12.34
N LEU A 73 18.83 1.58 12.46
CA LEU A 73 19.84 1.37 11.40
C LEU A 73 20.19 -0.11 11.18
N ASP A 74 19.89 -0.95 12.15
CA ASP A 74 20.07 -2.40 12.18
C ASP A 74 18.76 -3.16 11.92
N ALA A 75 17.68 -2.48 11.55
CA ALA A 75 16.46 -3.13 11.11
C ALA A 75 16.75 -3.96 9.84
N PRO A 76 16.22 -5.19 9.73
CA PRO A 76 16.34 -5.96 8.49
C PRO A 76 15.56 -5.28 7.37
N ALA A 77 15.91 -5.57 6.10
CA ALA A 77 15.24 -4.96 4.95
C ALA A 77 13.72 -5.20 4.88
N SER A 78 13.27 -6.35 5.42
CA SER A 78 11.85 -6.68 5.57
C SER A 78 11.24 -6.19 6.89
N GLY A 79 11.93 -5.36 7.67
CA GLY A 79 11.42 -4.69 8.87
C GLY A 79 10.76 -3.35 8.57
N GLY A 80 10.49 -2.54 9.60
CA GLY A 80 9.93 -1.20 9.47
C GLY A 80 8.41 -1.20 9.25
N ILE A 81 7.95 -0.45 8.24
CA ILE A 81 6.53 -0.16 8.04
C ILE A 81 5.81 -1.23 7.22
N TYR A 82 4.92 -1.97 7.87
CA TYR A 82 4.06 -3.01 7.30
C TYR A 82 2.77 -2.40 6.69
N ALA A 83 1.77 -3.24 6.42
CA ALA A 83 0.52 -2.85 5.75
C ALA A 83 -0.19 -1.68 6.45
N PRO A 84 -0.41 -0.56 5.76
CA PRO A 84 -1.25 0.52 6.25
C PRO A 84 -2.71 0.28 5.88
N THR A 85 -3.62 0.85 6.67
CA THR A 85 -5.02 1.04 6.27
C THR A 85 -5.36 2.52 6.25
N LEU A 86 -5.92 3.00 5.12
CA LEU A 86 -6.35 4.37 4.92
C LEU A 86 -7.88 4.45 4.90
N ARG A 87 -8.45 5.29 5.77
CA ARG A 87 -9.89 5.56 5.83
C ARG A 87 -10.16 7.05 5.92
N HIS A 88 -11.36 7.45 5.56
CA HIS A 88 -11.84 8.82 5.74
C HIS A 88 -13.11 8.80 6.59
N HIS A 89 -13.07 9.49 7.71
CA HIS A 89 -14.17 9.57 8.66
C HIS A 89 -14.22 10.99 9.26
N ASP A 90 -15.43 11.54 9.39
CA ASP A 90 -15.68 12.87 9.96
C ASP A 90 -14.76 13.99 9.42
N GLY A 91 -14.59 14.02 8.09
CA GLY A 91 -13.80 15.05 7.40
C GLY A 91 -12.28 14.92 7.56
N ARG A 92 -11.78 13.77 8.04
CA ARG A 92 -10.34 13.50 8.21
C ARG A 92 -9.96 12.16 7.61
N PHE A 93 -8.74 12.12 7.09
CA PHE A 93 -8.03 10.89 6.78
C PHE A 93 -7.44 10.32 8.06
N HIS A 94 -7.62 9.01 8.24
CA HIS A 94 -7.03 8.20 9.30
C HIS A 94 -6.18 7.14 8.62
N LEU A 95 -4.89 7.10 8.96
CA LEU A 95 -3.98 6.05 8.52
C LEU A 95 -3.44 5.33 9.75
N ILE A 96 -3.80 4.05 9.89
CA ILE A 96 -3.25 3.16 10.91
C ILE A 96 -2.26 2.20 10.25
N VAL A 97 -1.15 1.92 10.92
CA VAL A 97 -0.08 1.08 10.38
C VAL A 97 0.76 0.48 11.50
N THR A 98 1.49 -0.60 11.21
CA THR A 98 2.45 -1.18 12.15
C THR A 98 3.89 -0.85 11.75
N ASN A 99 4.66 -0.32 12.69
CA ASN A 99 6.11 -0.33 12.62
C ASN A 99 6.63 -1.55 13.40
N VAL A 100 6.99 -2.61 12.69
CA VAL A 100 7.44 -3.87 13.32
C VAL A 100 8.86 -3.77 13.89
N SER A 101 9.58 -2.69 13.57
CA SER A 101 10.93 -2.46 14.07
C SER A 101 10.99 -1.50 15.26
N ASP A 102 9.91 -0.76 15.53
CA ASP A 102 9.86 0.17 16.67
C ASP A 102 8.41 0.53 17.03
N GLY A 103 8.03 0.40 18.31
CA GLY A 103 6.77 0.92 18.85
C GLY A 103 5.47 0.20 18.47
N GLY A 104 5.43 -0.60 17.39
CA GLY A 104 4.25 -1.37 16.99
C GLY A 104 3.20 -0.55 16.24
N ASN A 105 1.93 -0.69 16.59
CA ASN A 105 0.82 -0.03 15.89
C ASN A 105 0.77 1.47 16.23
N LEU A 106 0.57 2.28 15.18
CA LEU A 106 0.48 3.74 15.28
C LEU A 106 -0.59 4.27 14.32
N LEU A 107 -1.19 5.41 14.67
CA LEU A 107 -2.19 6.09 13.85
C LEU A 107 -1.76 7.54 13.60
N VAL A 108 -1.88 8.00 12.36
CA VAL A 108 -1.72 9.40 11.96
C VAL A 108 -2.98 9.90 11.26
N THR A 109 -3.23 11.21 11.34
CA THR A 109 -4.40 11.83 10.70
C THR A 109 -4.01 13.02 9.84
N ALA A 110 -4.83 13.34 8.83
CA ALA A 110 -4.69 14.54 8.03
C ALA A 110 -6.05 15.03 7.53
N THR A 111 -6.19 16.34 7.27
CA THR A 111 -7.35 16.89 6.54
C THR A 111 -7.09 16.96 5.04
N ASP A 112 -5.82 17.00 4.64
CA ASP A 112 -5.35 16.92 3.26
C ASP A 112 -4.45 15.68 3.16
N PRO A 113 -4.74 14.72 2.26
CA PRO A 113 -3.97 13.48 2.15
C PRO A 113 -2.55 13.70 1.58
N ALA A 114 -2.27 14.88 0.98
CA ALA A 114 -0.91 15.30 0.63
C ALA A 114 -0.10 15.73 1.87
N GLY A 115 -0.77 15.95 3.00
CA GLY A 115 -0.19 16.38 4.26
C GLY A 115 -0.44 17.86 4.58
N PRO A 116 0.04 18.33 5.75
CA PRO A 116 0.83 17.58 6.71
C PRO A 116 -0.01 16.57 7.49
N TRP A 117 0.55 15.37 7.68
CA TRP A 117 0.01 14.36 8.58
C TRP A 117 0.39 14.67 10.03
N SER A 118 -0.45 14.29 11.00
CA SER A 118 -0.21 14.52 12.43
C SER A 118 1.04 13.78 12.93
N ASP A 119 1.48 14.14 14.13
CA ASP A 119 2.35 13.25 14.90
C ASP A 119 1.59 11.97 15.27
N PRO A 120 2.29 10.83 15.48
CA PRO A 120 1.65 9.54 15.64
C PRO A 120 0.98 9.42 17.01
N VAL A 121 -0.24 8.86 17.00
CA VAL A 121 -0.91 8.33 18.18
C VAL A 121 -0.45 6.87 18.32
N PRO A 122 0.36 6.51 19.33
CA PRO A 122 0.78 5.12 19.52
C PRO A 122 -0.38 4.28 20.05
N LEU A 123 -0.47 3.02 19.59
CA LEU A 123 -1.46 2.04 20.03
C LEU A 123 -0.75 0.80 20.60
N PRO A 124 -0.06 0.91 21.75
CA PRO A 124 0.76 -0.19 22.29
C PRO A 124 -0.06 -1.41 22.70
N ASP A 125 -1.36 -1.21 22.98
CA ASP A 125 -2.28 -2.27 23.38
C ASP A 125 -3.01 -2.91 22.18
N VAL A 126 -2.82 -2.39 20.95
CA VAL A 126 -3.31 -3.04 19.73
C VAL A 126 -2.27 -4.08 19.28
N PRO A 127 -2.60 -5.39 19.30
CA PRO A 127 -1.63 -6.44 19.02
C PRO A 127 -1.44 -6.65 17.51
N GLY A 128 -0.38 -7.36 17.15
CA GLY A 128 -0.20 -7.88 15.80
C GLY A 128 0.09 -6.81 14.74
N ILE A 129 -0.21 -7.18 13.49
CA ILE A 129 0.02 -6.39 12.27
C ILE A 129 -1.29 -6.20 11.50
N ASP A 130 -1.21 -5.51 10.38
CA ASP A 130 -2.32 -5.25 9.44
C ASP A 130 -3.57 -4.67 10.13
N PRO A 131 -3.44 -3.57 10.89
CA PRO A 131 -4.59 -2.95 11.52
C PRO A 131 -5.50 -2.30 10.49
N ASP A 132 -6.80 -2.54 10.60
CA ASP A 132 -7.86 -1.87 9.85
C ASP A 132 -8.75 -1.06 10.79
N LEU A 133 -9.40 -0.03 10.24
CA LEU A 133 -10.38 0.79 10.95
C LEU A 133 -11.72 0.77 10.22
N ALA A 134 -12.80 0.62 10.98
CA ALA A 134 -14.16 0.82 10.51
C ALA A 134 -15.00 1.52 11.58
N TRP A 135 -15.97 2.31 11.15
CA TRP A 135 -16.90 3.00 12.06
C TRP A 135 -18.31 2.48 11.85
N ASP A 136 -19.01 2.18 12.94
CA ASP A 136 -20.44 1.90 12.89
C ASP A 136 -21.29 3.18 12.95
N GLU A 137 -22.61 2.99 12.88
CA GLU A 137 -23.60 4.08 12.84
C GLU A 137 -23.62 4.93 14.12
N ASP A 138 -23.14 4.38 15.25
CA ASP A 138 -23.02 5.08 16.53
C ASP A 138 -21.70 5.87 16.65
N GLY A 139 -20.84 5.79 15.64
CA GLY A 139 -19.51 6.42 15.64
C GLY A 139 -18.45 5.61 16.39
N THR A 140 -18.74 4.36 16.76
CA THR A 140 -17.76 3.48 17.41
C THR A 140 -16.69 3.07 16.41
N CYS A 141 -15.42 3.31 16.75
CA CYS A 141 -14.29 2.88 15.95
C CYS A 141 -13.89 1.44 16.30
N TRP A 142 -14.07 0.54 15.33
CA TRP A 142 -13.63 -0.85 15.36
C TRP A 142 -12.24 -0.93 14.74
N CYS A 143 -11.33 -1.63 15.42
CA CYS A 143 -10.04 -2.02 14.87
C CYS A 143 -9.99 -3.53 14.71
N THR A 144 -9.55 -4.02 13.55
CA THR A 144 -9.34 -5.44 13.27
C THR A 144 -7.89 -5.65 12.85
N VAL A 145 -7.24 -6.69 13.35
CA VAL A 145 -5.81 -6.99 13.09
C VAL A 145 -5.61 -8.42 12.58
N ALA A 146 -4.44 -8.71 12.02
CA ALA A 146 -4.06 -10.06 11.61
C ALA A 146 -4.28 -11.11 12.72
N GLY A 147 -4.64 -12.33 12.33
CA GLY A 147 -5.29 -13.30 13.22
C GLY A 147 -6.79 -13.08 13.39
N VAL A 148 -7.34 -12.05 12.72
CA VAL A 148 -8.76 -11.69 12.64
C VAL A 148 -9.38 -11.48 14.04
N ALA A 149 -8.61 -10.78 14.86
CA ALA A 149 -9.05 -10.30 16.16
C ALA A 149 -9.55 -8.86 16.04
N GLN A 150 -10.63 -8.56 16.74
CA GLN A 150 -11.30 -7.26 16.69
C GLN A 150 -11.44 -6.67 18.09
N MET A 151 -11.26 -5.35 18.20
CA MET A 151 -11.48 -4.55 19.40
C MET A 151 -12.10 -3.20 19.04
N ARG A 152 -12.65 -2.51 20.03
CA ARG A 152 -12.95 -1.08 19.92
C ARG A 152 -11.77 -0.26 20.38
N ILE A 153 -11.53 0.86 19.70
CA ILE A 153 -10.49 1.82 20.08
C ILE A 153 -11.05 3.24 20.13
N ASP A 154 -10.39 4.10 20.89
CA ASP A 154 -10.48 5.55 20.71
C ASP A 154 -9.30 5.98 19.80
N PRO A 155 -9.54 6.33 18.53
CA PRO A 155 -8.48 6.67 17.59
C PRO A 155 -7.78 8.00 17.92
N ALA A 156 -8.39 8.87 18.74
CA ALA A 156 -7.76 10.13 19.15
C ALA A 156 -6.73 9.93 20.25
N THR A 157 -6.91 8.92 21.11
CA THR A 157 -6.02 8.64 22.24
C THR A 157 -5.20 7.37 22.09
N GLY A 158 -5.54 6.50 21.14
CA GLY A 158 -4.93 5.18 20.94
C GLY A 158 -5.39 4.14 21.96
N LYS A 159 -6.36 4.48 22.82
CA LYS A 159 -6.81 3.61 23.91
C LYS A 159 -7.68 2.48 23.37
N VAL A 160 -7.33 1.24 23.72
CA VAL A 160 -8.19 0.06 23.53
C VAL A 160 -9.32 0.07 24.56
N LEU A 161 -10.56 -0.11 24.09
CA LEU A 161 -11.78 0.04 24.89
C LEU A 161 -12.36 -1.31 25.37
N ASP A 162 -11.95 -2.41 24.77
CA ASP A 162 -12.27 -3.78 25.19
C ASP A 162 -11.20 -4.79 24.77
N GLU A 163 -11.27 -5.99 25.35
CA GLU A 163 -10.33 -7.06 25.05
C GLU A 163 -10.45 -7.50 23.58
N PRO A 164 -9.33 -7.64 22.83
CA PRO A 164 -9.34 -8.18 21.48
C PRO A 164 -9.97 -9.57 21.44
N ARG A 165 -10.93 -9.77 20.54
CA ARG A 165 -11.66 -11.04 20.40
C ARG A 165 -11.59 -11.57 18.98
N PRO A 166 -11.34 -12.87 18.77
CA PRO A 166 -11.38 -13.47 17.45
C PRO A 166 -12.83 -13.44 16.92
N VAL A 167 -13.02 -12.92 15.72
CA VAL A 167 -14.37 -12.82 15.10
C VAL A 167 -14.55 -13.76 13.91
N TRP A 168 -13.45 -14.24 13.33
CA TRP A 168 -13.42 -15.26 12.30
C TRP A 168 -12.03 -15.92 12.28
N SER A 169 -11.88 -17.08 11.64
CA SER A 169 -10.61 -17.83 11.57
C SER A 169 -9.99 -17.89 10.18
N GLY A 170 -10.65 -17.28 9.18
CA GLY A 170 -10.37 -17.57 7.77
C GLY A 170 -10.89 -18.93 7.30
N THR A 171 -10.46 -19.34 6.12
CA THR A 171 -10.83 -20.62 5.50
C THR A 171 -10.13 -21.79 6.22
N PRO A 172 -10.83 -22.89 6.53
CA PRO A 172 -10.21 -24.03 7.20
C PRO A 172 -8.93 -24.53 6.53
N GLY A 173 -7.83 -24.57 7.28
CA GLY A 173 -6.53 -25.04 6.82
C GLY A 173 -5.69 -24.01 6.06
N ALA A 174 -6.19 -22.79 5.83
CA ALA A 174 -5.38 -21.70 5.31
C ALA A 174 -4.42 -21.17 6.40
N ALA A 175 -3.22 -20.78 5.98
CA ALA A 175 -2.20 -20.20 6.86
C ALA A 175 -2.31 -18.67 6.87
N ALA A 176 -1.79 -18.05 7.94
CA ALA A 176 -1.60 -16.60 8.04
C ALA A 176 -2.83 -15.75 7.61
N PRO A 177 -3.98 -15.88 8.30
CA PRO A 177 -5.09 -14.98 8.06
C PRO A 177 -4.69 -13.55 8.49
N GLU A 178 -4.61 -12.64 7.52
CA GLU A 178 -4.06 -11.28 7.64
C GLU A 178 -4.89 -10.30 6.80
N ALA A 179 -4.45 -9.04 6.67
CA ALA A 179 -5.14 -8.00 5.90
C ALA A 179 -6.67 -7.91 6.13
N PRO A 180 -7.16 -7.91 7.38
CA PRO A 180 -8.59 -7.83 7.62
C PRO A 180 -9.12 -6.45 7.24
N HIS A 181 -10.22 -6.38 6.49
CA HIS A 181 -10.93 -5.13 6.25
C HIS A 181 -12.41 -5.30 6.51
N LEU A 182 -12.97 -4.41 7.32
CA LEU A 182 -14.37 -4.43 7.72
C LEU A 182 -15.18 -3.36 6.96
N TYR A 183 -16.22 -3.79 6.25
CA TYR A 183 -17.07 -2.91 5.43
C TYR A 183 -18.53 -3.01 5.82
N ARG A 184 -19.26 -1.90 5.78
CA ARG A 184 -20.73 -1.90 5.78
C ARG A 184 -21.22 -1.76 4.34
N ILE A 185 -21.79 -2.82 3.77
CA ILE A 185 -22.29 -2.83 2.39
C ILE A 185 -23.71 -3.36 2.39
N GLY A 186 -24.65 -2.51 1.97
CA GLY A 186 -26.08 -2.80 2.09
C GLY A 186 -26.46 -3.08 3.55
N GLY A 187 -27.16 -4.19 3.81
CA GLY A 187 -27.58 -4.59 5.15
C GLY A 187 -26.56 -5.39 5.97
N HIS A 188 -25.37 -5.66 5.43
CA HIS A 188 -24.40 -6.57 6.04
C HIS A 188 -23.08 -5.87 6.39
N TRP A 189 -22.42 -6.40 7.40
CA TRP A 189 -21.00 -6.17 7.64
C TRP A 189 -20.21 -7.27 6.94
N TYR A 190 -19.26 -6.90 6.07
CA TYR A 190 -18.35 -7.82 5.40
C TYR A 190 -16.97 -7.72 6.03
N LEU A 191 -16.35 -8.87 6.27
CA LEU A 191 -14.98 -8.99 6.74
C LEU A 191 -14.17 -9.72 5.67
N MET A 192 -13.38 -8.96 4.92
CA MET A 192 -12.43 -9.48 3.95
C MET A 192 -11.09 -9.72 4.64
N ILE A 193 -10.38 -10.78 4.26
CA ILE A 193 -9.02 -11.07 4.73
C ILE A 193 -8.16 -11.54 3.55
N ALA A 194 -6.85 -11.51 3.74
CA ALA A 194 -5.91 -12.34 3.00
C ALA A 194 -5.56 -13.60 3.79
N GLU A 195 -5.18 -14.66 3.10
CA GLU A 195 -4.68 -15.89 3.72
C GLU A 195 -3.81 -16.69 2.71
N GLY A 196 -3.14 -17.73 3.19
CA GLY A 196 -2.24 -18.57 2.37
C GLY A 196 -0.79 -18.06 2.30
N GLY A 197 -0.43 -17.04 3.08
CA GLY A 197 0.83 -16.31 3.00
C GLY A 197 0.88 -15.35 1.81
N THR A 198 1.92 -14.52 1.72
CA THR A 198 2.08 -13.53 0.63
C THR A 198 2.82 -14.10 -0.59
N GLU A 199 3.05 -15.42 -0.63
CA GLU A 199 3.70 -16.13 -1.71
C GLU A 199 2.70 -16.83 -2.66
N ARG A 200 3.06 -18.02 -3.17
CA ARG A 200 2.28 -18.75 -4.19
C ARG A 200 0.92 -19.25 -3.71
N GLY A 201 0.70 -19.29 -2.40
CA GLY A 201 -0.56 -19.70 -1.77
C GLY A 201 -1.58 -18.58 -1.63
N HIS A 202 -1.17 -17.32 -1.86
CA HIS A 202 -1.93 -16.12 -1.50
C HIS A 202 -3.33 -16.10 -2.11
N CYS A 203 -4.30 -15.72 -1.30
CA CYS A 203 -5.68 -15.56 -1.69
C CYS A 203 -6.43 -14.53 -0.85
N VAL A 204 -7.59 -14.11 -1.34
CA VAL A 204 -8.57 -13.26 -0.65
C VAL A 204 -9.78 -14.09 -0.30
N SER A 205 -10.22 -14.01 0.95
CA SER A 205 -11.44 -14.63 1.43
C SER A 205 -12.32 -13.60 2.13
N ILE A 206 -13.62 -13.82 2.13
CA ILE A 206 -14.57 -12.89 2.74
C ILE A 206 -15.65 -13.63 3.52
N ALA A 207 -16.13 -13.01 4.59
CA ALA A 207 -17.28 -13.44 5.38
C ALA A 207 -18.23 -12.25 5.60
N ARG A 208 -19.49 -12.51 5.95
CA ARG A 208 -20.46 -11.45 6.27
C ARG A 208 -21.27 -11.76 7.52
N GLY A 209 -21.70 -10.72 8.23
CA GLY A 209 -22.48 -10.83 9.45
C GLY A 209 -23.46 -9.66 9.62
N PRO A 210 -24.36 -9.73 10.62
CA PRO A 210 -25.36 -8.70 10.86
C PRO A 210 -24.79 -7.44 11.55
N SER A 211 -23.66 -7.58 12.27
CA SER A 211 -23.00 -6.52 13.04
C SER A 211 -21.48 -6.56 12.80
N PRO A 212 -20.72 -5.51 13.19
CA PRO A 212 -19.25 -5.54 13.13
C PRO A 212 -18.66 -6.72 13.91
N GLN A 213 -19.41 -7.20 14.91
CA GLN A 213 -19.02 -8.26 15.81
C GLN A 213 -19.33 -9.68 15.30
N GLY A 214 -20.03 -9.80 14.18
CA GLY A 214 -20.51 -11.07 13.67
C GLY A 214 -21.79 -11.58 14.38
N PRO A 215 -22.04 -12.90 14.39
CA PRO A 215 -21.18 -13.93 13.82
C PRO A 215 -21.00 -13.74 12.31
N PHE A 216 -19.79 -14.02 11.82
CA PHE A 216 -19.47 -13.96 10.40
C PHE A 216 -19.68 -15.33 9.75
N GLU A 217 -20.58 -15.38 8.76
CA GLU A 217 -20.75 -16.51 7.86
C GLU A 217 -19.76 -16.39 6.70
N PRO A 218 -18.94 -17.42 6.40
CA PRO A 218 -18.00 -17.35 5.30
C PRO A 218 -18.71 -17.40 3.94
N CYS A 219 -18.17 -16.69 2.95
CA CYS A 219 -18.61 -16.82 1.57
C CYS A 219 -18.46 -18.29 1.11
N PRO A 220 -19.52 -18.92 0.57
CA PRO A 220 -19.46 -20.31 0.13
C PRO A 220 -18.51 -20.53 -1.05
N ALA A 221 -18.15 -19.47 -1.78
CA ALA A 221 -17.21 -19.49 -2.90
C ALA A 221 -15.76 -19.15 -2.51
N ASN A 222 -15.44 -19.06 -1.21
CA ASN A 222 -14.07 -18.74 -0.79
C ASN A 222 -13.03 -19.77 -1.30
N PRO A 223 -11.80 -19.31 -1.64
CA PRO A 223 -11.41 -17.90 -1.72
C PRO A 223 -12.04 -17.19 -2.92
N VAL A 224 -12.48 -15.95 -2.73
CA VAL A 224 -13.09 -15.13 -3.81
C VAL A 224 -12.08 -14.67 -4.86
N LEU A 225 -10.78 -14.69 -4.52
CA LEU A 225 -9.69 -14.46 -5.45
C LEU A 225 -8.47 -15.29 -5.07
N SER A 226 -7.90 -16.02 -6.04
CA SER A 226 -6.55 -16.58 -5.93
C SER A 226 -6.01 -16.99 -7.28
N HIS A 227 -4.73 -16.76 -7.50
CA HIS A 227 -3.97 -17.35 -8.61
C HIS A 227 -3.15 -18.58 -8.20
N ARG A 228 -3.29 -19.08 -6.97
CA ARG A 228 -2.60 -20.29 -6.51
C ARG A 228 -2.88 -21.47 -7.45
N SER A 229 -1.86 -22.30 -7.67
CA SER A 229 -1.94 -23.47 -8.56
C SER A 229 -2.26 -23.14 -10.03
N THR A 230 -1.97 -21.93 -10.49
CA THR A 230 -2.09 -21.53 -11.91
C THR A 230 -0.75 -21.12 -12.51
N ASN A 231 -0.70 -20.86 -13.83
CA ASN A 231 0.43 -20.28 -14.54
C ASN A 231 0.14 -18.87 -15.09
N ARG A 232 -0.80 -18.14 -14.46
CA ARG A 232 -1.16 -16.77 -14.83
C ARG A 232 0.07 -15.83 -14.75
N PRO A 233 0.16 -14.78 -15.58
CA PRO A 233 1.30 -13.86 -15.59
C PRO A 233 1.40 -12.98 -14.33
N VAL A 234 0.28 -12.80 -13.63
CA VAL A 234 0.24 -12.21 -12.28
C VAL A 234 0.11 -13.37 -11.30
N GLN A 235 0.86 -13.33 -10.20
CA GLN A 235 0.83 -14.36 -9.16
C GLN A 235 0.81 -13.72 -7.76
N ASN A 236 0.66 -14.54 -6.72
CA ASN A 236 0.64 -14.10 -5.32
C ASN A 236 -0.45 -13.04 -5.05
N THR A 237 -1.60 -13.15 -5.73
CA THR A 237 -2.71 -12.20 -5.65
C THR A 237 -3.41 -12.27 -4.29
N GLY A 238 -3.46 -11.17 -3.56
CA GLY A 238 -4.13 -11.09 -2.26
C GLY A 238 -4.04 -9.69 -1.66
N HIS A 239 -4.27 -9.57 -0.35
CA HIS A 239 -4.22 -8.31 0.40
C HIS A 239 -5.02 -7.20 -0.29
N ALA A 240 -6.33 -7.42 -0.44
CA ALA A 240 -7.20 -6.59 -1.25
C ALA A 240 -8.06 -5.63 -0.41
N ASP A 241 -8.34 -4.44 -0.95
CA ASP A 241 -9.21 -3.42 -0.34
C ASP A 241 -10.28 -2.98 -1.35
N LEU A 242 -11.55 -2.95 -0.93
CA LEU A 242 -12.72 -2.73 -1.80
C LEU A 242 -13.04 -1.24 -1.97
N VAL A 243 -13.49 -0.86 -3.18
CA VAL A 243 -13.93 0.50 -3.47
C VAL A 243 -15.03 0.54 -4.53
N GLN A 244 -15.89 1.56 -4.47
CA GLN A 244 -16.80 1.88 -5.57
C GLN A 244 -16.14 2.83 -6.58
N ALA A 245 -16.17 2.45 -7.86
CA ALA A 245 -15.68 3.23 -8.99
C ALA A 245 -16.58 4.43 -9.34
N PRO A 246 -16.17 5.30 -10.29
CA PRO A 246 -16.93 6.51 -10.63
C PRO A 246 -18.37 6.26 -11.07
N ASP A 247 -18.63 5.15 -11.75
CA ASP A 247 -19.97 4.74 -12.20
C ASP A 247 -20.81 4.02 -11.13
N GLY A 248 -20.24 3.81 -9.93
CA GLY A 248 -20.87 3.08 -8.82
C GLY A 248 -20.65 1.56 -8.85
N SER A 249 -19.97 1.01 -9.87
CA SER A 249 -19.55 -0.38 -9.88
C SER A 249 -18.51 -0.66 -8.79
N TRP A 250 -18.37 -1.91 -8.35
CA TRP A 250 -17.40 -2.30 -7.33
C TRP A 250 -16.11 -2.80 -7.95
N TRP A 251 -15.00 -2.45 -7.32
CA TRP A 251 -13.65 -2.83 -7.70
C TRP A 251 -12.84 -3.12 -6.44
N MET A 252 -11.70 -3.79 -6.60
CA MET A 252 -10.72 -3.92 -5.54
C MET A 252 -9.33 -3.55 -6.04
N VAL A 253 -8.56 -2.87 -5.19
CA VAL A 253 -7.11 -2.86 -5.31
C VAL A 253 -6.56 -4.07 -4.57
N LEU A 254 -5.44 -4.59 -5.03
CA LEU A 254 -4.82 -5.79 -4.47
C LEU A 254 -3.33 -5.80 -4.77
N LEU A 255 -2.56 -6.54 -3.99
CA LEU A 255 -1.18 -6.81 -4.35
C LEU A 255 -1.05 -8.03 -5.27
N GLY A 256 0.03 -8.06 -6.04
CA GLY A 256 0.45 -9.22 -6.82
C GLY A 256 1.91 -9.09 -7.27
N VAL A 257 2.43 -10.09 -7.96
CA VAL A 257 3.78 -10.08 -8.54
C VAL A 257 3.76 -10.49 -10.00
N ARG A 258 4.70 -9.97 -10.80
CA ARG A 258 4.97 -10.42 -12.18
C ARG A 258 6.23 -11.30 -12.20
N PRO A 259 6.13 -12.61 -11.90
CA PRO A 259 7.29 -13.47 -11.82
C PRO A 259 7.91 -13.70 -13.20
N GLN A 260 9.21 -13.94 -13.20
CA GLN A 260 10.03 -14.33 -14.35
C GLN A 260 10.77 -15.63 -14.02
N GLY A 261 11.38 -16.23 -15.05
CA GLY A 261 12.24 -17.40 -14.86
C GLY A 261 11.51 -18.74 -14.79
N GLY A 262 12.24 -19.78 -14.39
CA GLY A 262 11.73 -21.15 -14.24
C GLY A 262 11.25 -21.45 -12.82
N THR A 263 10.51 -22.56 -12.64
CA THR A 263 9.85 -22.97 -11.38
C THR A 263 10.78 -22.91 -10.15
N PRO A 264 10.39 -22.26 -9.04
CA PRO A 264 9.08 -21.66 -8.74
C PRO A 264 8.87 -20.22 -9.27
N GLY A 265 9.77 -19.69 -10.10
CA GLY A 265 9.80 -18.31 -10.60
C GLY A 265 10.34 -17.34 -9.54
N TRP A 266 10.83 -16.18 -9.97
CA TRP A 266 11.30 -15.10 -9.09
C TRP A 266 10.70 -13.76 -9.54
N HIS A 267 10.54 -12.81 -8.64
CA HIS A 267 10.14 -11.44 -8.98
C HIS A 267 11.10 -10.45 -8.33
N VAL A 268 11.49 -9.41 -9.07
CA VAL A 268 12.49 -8.41 -8.63
C VAL A 268 11.90 -7.00 -8.52
N LEU A 269 10.67 -6.80 -8.99
CA LEU A 269 9.98 -5.51 -8.91
C LEU A 269 9.27 -5.32 -7.55
N GLY A 270 9.38 -6.29 -6.63
CA GLY A 270 8.57 -6.34 -5.42
C GLY A 270 7.15 -6.84 -5.70
N ARG A 271 6.26 -6.66 -4.70
CA ARG A 271 4.80 -6.78 -4.85
C ARG A 271 4.28 -5.43 -5.36
N GLU A 272 3.41 -5.47 -6.36
CA GLU A 272 2.89 -4.32 -7.11
C GLU A 272 1.38 -4.21 -6.90
N THR A 273 0.78 -3.04 -7.14
CA THR A 273 -0.66 -2.84 -6.96
C THR A 273 -1.42 -3.07 -8.26
N PHE A 274 -2.42 -3.95 -8.22
CA PHE A 274 -3.33 -4.28 -9.31
C PHE A 274 -4.73 -3.77 -9.01
N LEU A 275 -5.56 -3.74 -10.04
CA LEU A 275 -6.98 -3.40 -9.98
C LEU A 275 -7.80 -4.55 -10.60
N ALA A 276 -8.94 -4.88 -10.00
CA ALA A 276 -9.84 -5.92 -10.48
C ALA A 276 -11.32 -5.53 -10.30
N PRO A 277 -12.20 -5.80 -11.28
CA PRO A 277 -13.63 -5.53 -11.13
C PRO A 277 -14.27 -6.53 -10.16
N VAL A 278 -15.33 -6.10 -9.50
CA VAL A 278 -16.11 -6.89 -8.56
C VAL A 278 -17.59 -6.75 -8.90
N THR A 279 -18.24 -7.87 -9.19
CA THR A 279 -19.70 -7.94 -9.27
C THR A 279 -20.25 -8.55 -7.98
N TRP A 280 -21.57 -8.50 -7.80
CA TRP A 280 -22.23 -9.05 -6.62
C TRP A 280 -23.30 -10.05 -7.04
N GLU A 281 -23.20 -11.28 -6.54
CA GLU A 281 -24.14 -12.37 -6.77
C GLU A 281 -24.61 -12.92 -5.43
N ASP A 282 -25.92 -12.98 -5.20
CA ASP A 282 -26.52 -13.40 -3.92
C ASP A 282 -25.94 -12.69 -2.67
N GLY A 283 -25.51 -11.44 -2.87
CA GLY A 283 -24.86 -10.61 -1.86
C GLY A 283 -23.43 -11.03 -1.51
N TRP A 284 -22.73 -11.73 -2.40
CA TRP A 284 -21.31 -12.04 -2.29
C TRP A 284 -20.52 -11.42 -3.44
N PRO A 285 -19.28 -10.94 -3.20
CA PRO A 285 -18.46 -10.41 -4.27
C PRO A 285 -17.94 -11.54 -5.17
N VAL A 286 -18.02 -11.32 -6.48
CA VAL A 286 -17.42 -12.17 -7.51
C VAL A 286 -16.33 -11.32 -8.19
N VAL A 287 -15.07 -11.74 -8.02
CA VAL A 287 -13.91 -11.00 -8.52
C VAL A 287 -13.65 -11.41 -9.97
N GLY A 288 -13.53 -10.42 -10.86
CA GLY A 288 -13.15 -10.66 -12.24
C GLY A 288 -11.69 -11.06 -12.41
N GLU A 289 -11.28 -11.29 -13.65
CA GLU A 289 -9.92 -11.73 -13.94
C GLU A 289 -8.87 -10.65 -13.62
N VAL A 290 -7.82 -11.05 -12.89
CA VAL A 290 -6.64 -10.21 -12.65
C VAL A 290 -5.61 -10.46 -13.75
N GLY A 291 -5.68 -9.67 -14.81
CA GLY A 291 -4.75 -9.72 -15.94
C GLY A 291 -3.67 -8.65 -15.89
N LEU A 292 -2.80 -8.64 -16.91
CA LEU A 292 -1.94 -7.48 -17.25
C LEU A 292 -2.72 -6.40 -18.02
N GLU A 293 -3.81 -6.79 -18.66
CA GLU A 293 -4.77 -5.89 -19.28
C GLU A 293 -5.99 -5.79 -18.36
N LEU A 294 -6.49 -4.58 -18.16
CA LEU A 294 -7.76 -4.37 -17.47
C LEU A 294 -8.90 -4.59 -18.47
N PRO A 295 -10.07 -5.07 -18.00
CA PRO A 295 -11.28 -5.01 -18.80
C PRO A 295 -11.64 -3.55 -19.11
N ASP A 296 -12.49 -3.35 -20.12
CA ASP A 296 -12.98 -2.03 -20.48
C ASP A 296 -13.59 -1.34 -19.25
N VAL A 297 -13.05 -0.17 -18.89
CA VAL A 297 -13.57 0.63 -17.79
C VAL A 297 -14.74 1.49 -18.27
N PRO A 298 -15.92 1.44 -17.64
CA PRO A 298 -17.11 2.16 -18.09
C PRO A 298 -17.13 3.64 -17.68
N TRP A 299 -15.98 4.25 -17.41
CA TRP A 299 -15.83 5.67 -17.06
C TRP A 299 -14.65 6.32 -17.80
N PRO A 300 -14.64 7.66 -17.95
CA PRO A 300 -13.53 8.36 -18.60
C PRO A 300 -12.22 8.22 -17.82
N LEU A 301 -11.14 7.95 -18.55
CA LEU A 301 -9.78 7.97 -17.98
C LEU A 301 -9.31 9.42 -17.79
N VAL A 302 -8.65 9.67 -16.66
CA VAL A 302 -8.13 10.98 -16.24
C VAL A 302 -6.62 10.83 -15.98
N PRO A 303 -5.80 10.72 -17.04
CA PRO A 303 -4.36 10.57 -16.87
C PRO A 303 -3.76 11.79 -16.16
N GLY A 304 -2.96 11.53 -15.13
CA GLY A 304 -2.15 12.54 -14.47
C GLY A 304 -1.00 13.04 -15.34
N PRO A 305 -0.26 14.07 -14.89
CA PRO A 305 0.92 14.53 -15.59
C PRO A 305 1.97 13.42 -15.67
N ALA A 306 2.54 13.20 -16.85
CA ALA A 306 3.62 12.23 -17.02
C ALA A 306 4.83 12.65 -16.13
N PRO A 307 5.35 11.76 -15.28
CA PRO A 307 6.48 12.10 -14.42
C PRO A 307 7.72 12.40 -15.29
N ALA A 308 8.43 13.46 -14.96
CA ALA A 308 9.68 13.79 -15.64
C ALA A 308 10.70 12.66 -15.47
N VAL A 309 11.25 12.19 -16.58
CA VAL A 309 12.24 11.09 -16.62
C VAL A 309 13.57 11.51 -15.98
N ARG A 310 13.94 12.79 -16.15
CA ARG A 310 15.14 13.39 -15.55
C ARG A 310 14.77 14.16 -14.28
N ASP A 311 15.63 14.04 -13.27
CA ASP A 311 15.65 14.93 -12.12
C ASP A 311 17.01 15.64 -12.08
N ASP A 312 16.99 16.96 -12.26
CA ASP A 312 18.17 17.80 -12.23
C ASP A 312 18.45 18.35 -10.82
N PHE A 313 17.60 18.02 -9.84
CA PHE A 313 17.73 18.45 -8.43
C PHE A 313 17.81 19.99 -8.26
N ASP A 314 17.14 20.73 -9.15
CA ASP A 314 17.06 22.19 -9.09
C ASP A 314 16.07 22.70 -8.03
N GLY A 315 15.23 21.82 -7.50
CA GLY A 315 14.25 22.14 -6.46
C GLY A 315 14.84 22.13 -5.04
N PRO A 316 14.22 22.89 -4.11
CA PRO A 316 14.62 22.85 -2.69
C PRO A 316 14.28 21.52 -2.00
N GLU A 317 13.38 20.73 -2.60
CA GLU A 317 12.89 19.46 -2.06
C GLU A 317 13.04 18.33 -3.06
N LEU A 318 13.22 17.12 -2.55
CA LEU A 318 13.24 15.90 -3.36
C LEU A 318 11.82 15.50 -3.73
N ARG A 319 11.62 15.09 -4.99
CA ARG A 319 10.35 14.49 -5.46
C ARG A 319 9.95 13.30 -4.58
N HIS A 320 8.65 13.13 -4.33
CA HIS A 320 8.10 12.10 -3.42
C HIS A 320 8.53 10.66 -3.73
N SER A 321 8.90 10.38 -4.98
CA SER A 321 9.37 9.06 -5.42
C SER A 321 10.78 8.68 -4.94
N TRP A 322 11.54 9.64 -4.41
CA TRP A 322 12.87 9.40 -3.87
C TRP A 322 12.80 8.94 -2.42
N VAL A 323 13.36 7.75 -2.16
CA VAL A 323 13.46 7.15 -0.84
C VAL A 323 14.91 7.00 -0.41
N SER A 324 15.13 7.00 0.89
CA SER A 324 16.39 6.63 1.55
C SER A 324 16.16 5.44 2.49
N LEU A 325 17.26 4.88 2.98
CA LEU A 325 17.22 3.82 3.98
C LEU A 325 17.17 4.45 5.37
N HIS A 326 16.18 4.03 6.15
CA HIS A 326 15.93 4.37 7.55
C HIS A 326 15.59 5.84 7.84
N ASP A 327 16.44 6.78 7.42
CA ASP A 327 16.31 8.21 7.70
C ASP A 327 16.87 9.09 6.55
N ARG A 328 16.62 10.41 6.63
CA ARG A 328 17.12 11.39 5.65
C ARG A 328 17.53 12.73 6.29
N PRO A 329 18.53 12.75 7.18
CA PRO A 329 19.00 14.00 7.78
C PRO A 329 19.68 14.91 6.75
N ALA A 330 19.41 16.22 6.80
CA ALA A 330 19.95 17.22 5.88
C ALA A 330 21.50 17.28 5.87
N ALA A 331 22.15 16.81 6.94
CA ALA A 331 23.61 16.69 6.98
C ALA A 331 24.15 15.70 5.92
N HIS A 332 23.38 14.66 5.58
CA HIS A 332 23.79 13.62 4.63
C HIS A 332 23.17 13.76 3.24
N TYR A 333 22.04 14.47 3.13
CA TYR A 333 21.29 14.66 1.88
C TYR A 333 20.98 16.15 1.67
N SER A 334 21.49 16.75 0.61
CA SER A 334 21.29 18.18 0.35
C SER A 334 21.22 18.51 -1.14
N THR A 335 20.20 19.25 -1.55
CA THR A 335 20.14 19.90 -2.87
C THR A 335 20.65 21.35 -2.83
N GLY A 336 20.95 21.88 -1.64
CA GLY A 336 21.36 23.28 -1.44
C GLY A 336 22.87 23.51 -1.48
N ASP A 337 23.69 22.49 -1.21
CA ASP A 337 25.15 22.63 -1.15
C ASP A 337 25.78 22.99 -2.50
N ARG A 338 25.17 22.50 -3.59
CA ARG A 338 25.59 22.75 -4.97
C ARG A 338 24.33 22.81 -5.85
N PRO A 339 23.88 24.01 -6.27
CA PRO A 339 22.70 24.14 -7.12
C PRO A 339 22.74 23.26 -8.37
N GLY A 340 21.64 22.55 -8.67
CA GLY A 340 21.54 21.58 -9.77
C GLY A 340 22.21 20.24 -9.49
N TRP A 341 22.52 19.93 -8.23
CA TRP A 341 23.10 18.67 -7.80
C TRP A 341 22.51 18.20 -6.47
N LEU A 342 22.31 16.89 -6.35
CA LEU A 342 22.13 16.23 -5.07
C LEU A 342 23.51 15.89 -4.48
N THR A 343 23.79 16.41 -3.29
CA THR A 343 24.97 16.08 -2.49
C THR A 343 24.63 14.98 -1.50
N LEU A 344 25.36 13.86 -1.57
CA LEU A 344 25.29 12.74 -0.63
C LEU A 344 26.61 12.67 0.14
N ARG A 345 26.56 12.69 1.48
CA ARG A 345 27.73 12.54 2.34
C ARG A 345 27.73 11.19 3.03
N ALA A 346 28.61 10.29 2.62
CA ALA A 346 28.72 8.96 3.20
C ALA A 346 28.90 8.99 4.73
N ARG A 347 28.24 8.07 5.43
CA ARG A 347 28.38 7.84 6.88
C ARG A 347 28.81 6.39 7.22
N ALA A 348 28.88 5.51 6.23
CA ALA A 348 29.35 4.12 6.32
C ALA A 348 30.35 3.81 5.19
N ALA A 349 31.14 2.74 5.34
CA ALA A 349 32.21 2.40 4.40
C ALA A 349 31.73 1.57 3.19
N SER A 350 30.61 0.86 3.32
CA SER A 350 30.01 0.04 2.24
C SER A 350 28.48 0.07 2.26
N LEU A 351 27.85 -0.57 1.27
CA LEU A 351 26.40 -0.76 1.22
C LEU A 351 25.89 -1.82 2.23
N ASP A 352 26.79 -2.67 2.75
CA ASP A 352 26.48 -3.78 3.65
C ASP A 352 26.53 -3.35 5.13
N GLU A 353 26.94 -2.12 5.41
CA GLU A 353 27.09 -1.58 6.76
C GLU A 353 25.85 -0.76 7.18
N PRO A 354 25.42 -0.86 8.45
CA PRO A 354 24.41 0.02 9.01
C PRO A 354 24.77 1.49 8.80
N GLY A 355 23.77 2.27 8.42
CA GLY A 355 24.01 3.67 8.11
C GLY A 355 24.58 3.89 6.72
N VAL A 356 24.31 3.07 5.70
CA VAL A 356 24.55 3.53 4.33
C VAL A 356 23.78 4.83 4.01
N VAL A 357 24.35 5.70 3.17
CA VAL A 357 23.65 6.88 2.60
C VAL A 357 23.28 6.54 1.17
N LEU A 358 21.98 6.36 0.93
CA LEU A 358 21.42 5.96 -0.34
C LEU A 358 20.18 6.81 -0.61
N LEU A 359 20.11 7.40 -1.81
CA LEU A 359 18.85 7.89 -2.36
C LEU A 359 18.50 7.04 -3.56
N ALA A 360 17.34 6.39 -3.52
CA ALA A 360 16.88 5.43 -4.50
C ALA A 360 15.47 5.75 -4.97
N ARG A 361 15.10 5.19 -6.13
CA ARG A 361 13.74 5.15 -6.64
C ARG A 361 13.42 3.69 -6.97
N ARG A 362 12.17 3.29 -6.73
CA ARG A 362 11.67 1.94 -7.02
C ARG A 362 11.84 1.62 -8.51
N GLN A 363 12.33 0.41 -8.82
CA GLN A 363 12.28 -0.12 -10.19
C GLN A 363 10.83 -0.51 -10.52
N GLN A 364 10.26 0.06 -11.59
CA GLN A 364 8.86 -0.13 -11.96
C GLN A 364 8.66 -0.92 -13.26
N HIS A 365 9.75 -1.21 -13.98
CA HIS A 365 9.71 -1.86 -15.29
C HIS A 365 10.76 -2.98 -15.34
N LEU A 366 10.41 -4.10 -15.99
CA LEU A 366 11.34 -5.21 -16.24
C LEU A 366 12.50 -4.80 -17.15
N ALA A 367 12.21 -3.94 -18.14
CA ALA A 367 13.20 -3.31 -19.00
C ALA A 367 13.24 -1.81 -18.71
N PHE A 368 14.40 -1.30 -18.31
CA PHE A 368 14.58 0.11 -18.00
C PHE A 368 16.03 0.54 -18.26
N ARG A 369 16.25 1.86 -18.29
CA ARG A 369 17.58 2.48 -18.32
C ARG A 369 17.65 3.51 -17.20
N ALA A 370 18.66 3.39 -16.34
CA ALA A 370 19.01 4.40 -15.36
C ALA A 370 20.40 4.96 -15.66
N GLN A 371 20.55 6.28 -15.55
CA GLN A 371 21.82 6.97 -15.71
C GLN A 371 21.89 8.12 -14.72
N ALA A 372 23.07 8.34 -14.14
CA ALA A 372 23.35 9.49 -13.30
C ALA A 372 24.72 10.05 -13.67
N LYS A 373 24.83 11.38 -13.60
CA LYS A 373 26.12 12.06 -13.60
C LYS A 373 26.58 12.16 -12.14
N ALA A 374 27.66 11.48 -11.80
CA ALA A 374 28.22 11.49 -10.46
C ALA A 374 29.56 12.22 -10.43
N ASP A 375 29.80 12.97 -9.36
CA ASP A 375 31.09 13.59 -9.03
C ASP A 375 31.57 13.01 -7.70
N ALA A 376 32.46 12.02 -7.78
CA ALA A 376 33.00 11.29 -6.63
C ALA A 376 34.43 11.76 -6.28
N ALA A 377 34.81 12.99 -6.60
CA ALA A 377 36.18 13.47 -6.37
C ALA A 377 36.62 13.47 -4.89
N ALA A 378 35.66 13.51 -3.95
CA ALA A 378 35.89 13.58 -2.51
C ALA A 378 35.57 12.27 -1.76
N GLY A 379 35.36 11.14 -2.47
CA GLY A 379 35.01 9.86 -1.84
C GLY A 379 34.72 8.74 -2.83
N THR A 380 33.96 7.74 -2.39
CA THR A 380 33.48 6.64 -3.25
C THR A 380 31.96 6.72 -3.32
N GLY A 381 31.40 6.68 -4.53
CA GLY A 381 29.96 6.72 -4.76
C GLY A 381 29.62 6.36 -6.19
N GLY A 382 28.36 6.04 -6.45
CA GLY A 382 27.92 5.61 -7.78
C GLY A 382 26.45 5.21 -7.82
N LEU A 383 26.10 4.41 -8.83
CA LEU A 383 24.79 3.81 -8.99
C LEU A 383 24.81 2.38 -8.45
N THR A 384 23.73 1.98 -7.77
CA THR A 384 23.52 0.61 -7.29
C THR A 384 22.12 0.12 -7.67
N VAL A 385 21.97 -1.20 -7.75
CA VAL A 385 20.66 -1.88 -7.79
C VAL A 385 20.57 -2.67 -6.49
N ARG A 386 19.69 -2.23 -5.58
CA ARG A 386 19.52 -2.80 -4.24
C ARG A 386 18.27 -3.67 -4.20
N LEU A 387 18.37 -4.81 -3.52
CA LEU A 387 17.23 -5.65 -3.13
C LEU A 387 17.00 -5.58 -1.62
N ASP A 388 18.07 -5.73 -0.84
CA ASP A 388 18.13 -5.69 0.63
C ASP A 388 19.43 -5.10 1.16
#